data_AF-A0A211ZU00-F1
#
_entry.id   AF-A0A211ZU00-F1
#
_cell.length_a   1.000
_cell.length_b   1.000
_cell.length_c   1.000
_cell.angle_alpha   90.00
_cell.angle_beta   90.00
_cell.angle_gamma   90.00
#
_symmetry.space_group_name_H-M   'P 1'
#
loop_
_entity.id
_entity.type
_entity.pdbx_description
1 polymer ?
#
loop_
_entity_poly.entity_id
_entity_poly.type
_entity_poly.pdbx_seq_one_letter_code
_entity_poly.pdbx_strand_id
1 'polypeptide(L)'
;MTMNEAAERLYQEVAQHQASGDDVDRWLARLVRRVEPGRLLSDIDDDLVARIVAERRGDRARNKKAPVSPGTVNRDTTELLRRIMRRAD
;
A
#
# COMPACT_ATOMS: atom_id res chain seq x y z
N MET A 1 -8.78 -14.33 -0.26
CA MET A 1 -7.37 -13.93 -0.38
C MET A 1 -7.09 -12.89 0.67
N THR A 2 -6.00 -13.05 1.42
CA THR A 2 -5.54 -12.09 2.42
C THR A 2 -4.76 -10.94 1.77
N MET A 3 -4.61 -9.84 2.51
CA MET A 3 -3.80 -8.71 2.10
C MET A 3 -2.34 -9.11 1.81
N ASN A 4 -1.75 -10.00 2.62
CA ASN A 4 -0.37 -10.43 2.41
C ASN A 4 -0.21 -11.27 1.13
N GLU A 5 -1.09 -12.25 0.91
CA GLU A 5 -1.07 -13.08 -0.31
C GLU A 5 -1.25 -12.23 -1.57
N ALA A 6 -2.16 -11.25 -1.53
CA ALA A 6 -2.42 -10.38 -2.66
C ALA A 6 -1.26 -9.42 -2.96
N ALA A 7 -0.61 -8.90 -1.91
CA ALA A 7 0.59 -8.08 -2.04
C ALA A 7 1.77 -8.88 -2.62
N GLU A 8 1.98 -10.10 -2.13
CA GLU A 8 3.02 -11.01 -2.64
C GLU A 8 2.79 -11.34 -4.11
N ARG A 9 1.54 -11.66 -4.50
CA ARG A 9 1.17 -11.89 -5.91
C ARG A 9 1.49 -10.68 -6.79
N LEU A 10 1.09 -9.46 -6.37
CA LEU A 10 1.40 -8.25 -7.11
C LEU A 10 2.93 -8.04 -7.27
N TYR A 11 3.70 -8.36 -6.24
CA TYR A 11 5.14 -8.23 -6.28
C TYR A 11 5.76 -9.21 -7.29
N GLN A 12 5.43 -10.49 -7.17
CA GLN A 12 5.96 -11.56 -8.01
C GLN A 12 5.54 -11.38 -9.48
N GLU A 13 4.32 -10.96 -9.77
CA GLU A 13 3.87 -10.86 -11.16
C GLU A 13 4.30 -9.57 -11.86
N VAL A 14 4.53 -8.49 -11.10
CA VAL A 14 4.69 -7.15 -11.69
C VAL A 14 5.88 -6.42 -11.11
N ALA A 15 5.92 -6.22 -9.80
CA ALA A 15 6.87 -5.26 -9.21
C ALA A 15 8.32 -5.73 -9.35
N GLN A 16 8.59 -7.03 -9.19
CA GLN A 16 9.96 -7.57 -9.29
C GLN A 16 10.59 -7.39 -10.69
N HIS A 17 9.77 -7.18 -11.72
CA HIS A 17 10.23 -6.98 -13.10
C HIS A 17 10.39 -5.50 -13.46
N GLN A 18 10.08 -4.58 -12.54
CA GLN A 18 10.18 -3.14 -12.75
C GLN A 18 11.46 -2.59 -12.12
N ALA A 19 12.04 -1.54 -12.72
CA ALA A 19 13.18 -0.83 -12.13
C ALA A 19 12.86 -0.24 -10.73
N SER A 20 11.58 -0.03 -10.43
CA SER A 20 11.09 0.43 -9.12
C SER A 20 10.67 -0.71 -8.18
N GLY A 21 11.08 -1.96 -8.43
CA GLY A 21 10.69 -3.12 -7.62
C GLY A 21 10.95 -2.92 -6.12
N ASP A 22 12.13 -2.48 -5.74
CA ASP A 22 12.52 -2.22 -4.34
C ASP A 22 11.72 -1.08 -3.68
N ASP A 23 11.27 -0.10 -4.46
CA ASP A 23 10.38 0.95 -3.95
C ASP A 23 8.99 0.38 -3.69
N VAL A 24 8.45 -0.39 -4.64
CA VAL A 24 7.13 -1.01 -4.53
C VAL A 24 7.09 -2.02 -3.40
N ASP A 25 8.12 -2.84 -3.20
CA ASP A 25 8.23 -3.79 -2.09
C ASP A 25 8.14 -3.06 -0.73
N ARG A 26 8.90 -1.98 -0.56
CA ARG A 26 8.84 -1.16 0.66
C ARG A 26 7.47 -0.52 0.88
N TRP A 27 6.77 -0.16 -0.18
CA TRP A 27 5.40 0.39 -0.08
C TRP A 27 4.40 -0.70 0.27
N LEU A 28 4.51 -1.88 -0.36
CA LEU A 28 3.71 -3.06 -0.06
C LEU A 28 3.86 -3.46 1.41
N ALA A 29 5.09 -3.60 1.90
CA ALA A 29 5.37 -3.94 3.29
C ALA A 29 4.71 -2.95 4.28
N ARG A 30 4.75 -1.65 3.97
CA ARG A 30 4.11 -0.62 4.79
C ARG A 30 2.58 -0.72 4.74
N LEU A 31 2.02 -0.91 3.55
CA LEU A 31 0.57 -0.99 3.35
C LEU A 31 0.00 -2.25 4.01
N VAL A 32 0.64 -3.41 3.81
CA VAL A 32 0.30 -4.69 4.45
C VAL A 32 0.31 -4.54 5.97
N ARG A 33 1.31 -3.86 6.54
CA ARG A 33 1.36 -3.60 7.99
C ARG A 33 0.19 -2.75 8.50
N ARG A 34 -0.29 -1.78 7.71
CA ARG A 34 -1.41 -0.89 8.10
C ARG A 34 -2.79 -1.54 7.94
N VAL A 35 -2.95 -2.37 6.93
CA VAL A 35 -4.19 -3.13 6.68
C VAL A 35 -4.30 -4.35 7.60
N GLU A 36 -3.16 -4.87 8.06
CA GLU A 36 -2.94 -6.15 8.71
C GLU A 36 -2.73 -7.29 7.69
N PRO A 37 -1.65 -8.09 7.81
CA PRO A 37 -1.32 -9.13 6.84
C PRO A 37 -2.43 -10.17 6.61
N GLY A 38 -3.11 -10.56 7.69
CA GLY A 38 -4.15 -11.60 7.68
C GLY A 38 -5.56 -11.11 7.33
N ARG A 39 -5.76 -9.80 7.16
CA ARG A 39 -7.08 -9.26 6.80
C ARG A 39 -7.47 -9.74 5.40
N LEU A 40 -8.70 -10.21 5.23
CA LEU A 40 -9.23 -10.56 3.91
C LEU A 40 -9.45 -9.29 3.08
N LEU A 41 -9.20 -9.37 1.77
CA LEU A 41 -9.48 -8.25 0.88
C LEU A 41 -10.96 -7.82 0.89
N SER A 42 -11.87 -8.77 1.12
CA SER A 42 -13.31 -8.51 1.29
C SER A 42 -13.65 -7.68 2.53
N ASP A 43 -12.76 -7.66 3.52
CA ASP A 43 -12.97 -6.99 4.81
C ASP A 43 -12.30 -5.60 4.83
N ILE A 44 -11.86 -5.12 3.67
CA ILE A 44 -11.32 -3.76 3.48
C ILE A 44 -12.47 -2.86 3.06
N ASP A 45 -12.86 -1.96 3.95
CA ASP A 45 -13.92 -0.97 3.75
C ASP A 45 -13.36 0.45 3.59
N ASP A 46 -14.25 1.39 3.25
CA ASP A 46 -13.89 2.79 3.04
C ASP A 46 -13.37 3.47 4.31
N ASP A 47 -13.87 3.06 5.49
CA ASP A 47 -13.44 3.61 6.78
C ASP A 47 -11.99 3.23 7.11
N LEU A 48 -11.62 1.96 6.90
CA LEU A 48 -10.25 1.50 7.01
C LEU A 48 -9.34 2.26 6.04
N VAL A 49 -9.75 2.39 4.78
CA VAL A 49 -8.98 3.12 3.77
C VAL A 49 -8.80 4.58 4.17
N ALA A 50 -9.85 5.25 4.63
CA ALA A 50 -9.80 6.63 5.09
C ALA A 50 -8.83 6.80 6.27
N ARG A 51 -8.85 5.87 7.24
CA ARG A 51 -7.93 5.84 8.38
C ARG A 51 -6.48 5.71 7.94
N ILE A 52 -6.17 4.74 7.07
CA ILE A 52 -4.82 4.50 6.56
C ILE A 52 -4.29 5.72 5.80
N VAL A 53 -5.14 6.37 5.00
CA VAL A 53 -4.80 7.60 4.28
C VAL A 53 -4.52 8.74 5.25
N ALA A 54 -5.34 8.91 6.30
CA ALA A 54 -5.13 9.94 7.32
C ALA A 54 -3.82 9.72 8.09
N GLU A 55 -3.53 8.48 8.50
CA GLU A 55 -2.25 8.11 9.11
C GLU A 55 -1.07 8.44 8.19
N ARG A 56 -1.14 8.06 6.92
CA ARG A 56 -0.06 8.31 5.96
C ARG A 56 0.17 9.79 5.71
N ARG A 57 -0.88 10.61 5.74
CA ARG A 57 -0.77 12.09 5.68
C ARG A 57 -0.11 12.69 6.92
N GLY A 58 -0.25 12.04 8.08
CA GLY A 58 0.41 12.43 9.32
C GLY A 58 1.89 12.04 9.40
N ASP A 59 2.33 11.05 8.62
CA ASP A 59 3.74 10.64 8.57
C ASP A 59 4.66 11.78 8.10
N ARG A 60 5.89 11.80 8.64
CA ARG A 60 6.95 12.69 8.16
C ARG A 60 7.58 12.17 6.88
N ALA A 61 7.85 13.06 5.93
CA ALA A 61 8.65 12.73 4.77
C ALA A 61 10.10 12.44 5.17
N ARG A 62 10.73 11.48 4.49
CA ARG A 62 12.13 11.09 4.78
C ARG A 62 13.03 12.32 4.71
N ASN A 63 13.81 12.54 5.77
CA ASN A 63 14.75 13.66 5.91
C ASN A 63 14.11 15.05 5.83
N LYS A 64 12.81 15.17 6.07
CA LYS A 64 12.09 16.45 6.08
C LYS A 64 11.32 16.60 7.39
N LYS A 65 11.21 17.86 7.83
CA LYS A 65 10.31 18.23 8.95
C LYS A 65 8.85 18.35 8.51
N ALA A 66 8.59 18.25 7.20
CA ALA A 66 7.26 18.33 6.62
C ALA A 66 6.60 16.94 6.55
N PRO A 67 5.26 16.89 6.61
CA PRO A 67 4.51 15.67 6.31
C PRO A 67 4.76 15.15 4.89
N VAL A 68 4.36 13.90 4.67
CA VAL A 68 4.39 13.26 3.35
C VAL A 68 3.49 14.03 2.38
N SER A 69 3.97 14.24 1.15
CA SER A 69 3.18 14.96 0.14
C SER A 69 1.93 14.17 -0.26
N PRO A 70 0.82 14.83 -0.61
CA PRO A 70 -0.39 14.16 -1.08
C PRO A 70 -0.13 13.20 -2.25
N GLY A 71 0.75 13.58 -3.19
CA GLY A 71 1.13 12.71 -4.31
C GLY A 71 1.84 11.42 -3.88
N THR A 72 2.61 11.46 -2.79
CA THR A 72 3.23 10.25 -2.24
C THR A 72 2.18 9.35 -1.60
N VAL A 73 1.23 9.92 -0.83
CA VAL A 73 0.12 9.15 -0.25
C VAL A 73 -0.70 8.46 -1.33
N ASN A 74 -1.05 9.18 -2.40
CA ASN A 74 -1.80 8.62 -3.51
C ASN A 74 -1.05 7.44 -4.15
N ARG A 75 0.25 7.58 -4.42
CA ARG A 75 1.06 6.55 -5.07
C ARG A 75 1.30 5.32 -4.18
N ASP A 76 1.74 5.53 -2.94
CA ASP A 76 2.21 4.45 -2.06
C ASP A 76 1.12 3.82 -1.18
N THR A 77 -0.10 4.38 -1.21
CA THR A 77 -1.25 3.89 -0.44
C THR A 77 -2.46 3.64 -1.36
N THR A 78 -3.05 4.68 -1.93
CA THR A 78 -4.35 4.56 -2.62
C THR A 78 -4.26 3.83 -3.96
N GLU A 79 -3.31 4.20 -4.81
CA GLU A 79 -3.09 3.56 -6.12
C GLU A 79 -2.54 2.15 -5.94
N LEU A 80 -1.64 1.95 -4.97
CA LEU A 80 -1.10 0.64 -4.65
C LEU A 80 -2.20 -0.32 -4.16
N LEU A 81 -3.05 0.11 -3.23
CA LEU A 81 -4.18 -0.70 -2.77
C LEU A 81 -5.13 -1.04 -3.93
N ARG A 82 -5.45 -0.06 -4.78
CA ARG A 82 -6.28 -0.29 -5.97
C ARG A 82 -5.67 -1.33 -6.92
N ARG A 83 -4.34 -1.31 -7.11
CA ARG A 83 -3.62 -2.30 -7.93
C ARG A 83 -3.70 -3.70 -7.33
N ILE A 84 -3.59 -3.82 -6.01
CA ILE A 84 -3.74 -5.11 -5.31
C ILE A 84 -5.16 -5.65 -5.52
N MET A 85 -6.18 -4.84 -5.22
CA MET A 85 -7.59 -5.26 -5.32
C MET A 85 -7.94 -5.73 -6.75
N ARG A 86 -7.60 -4.93 -7.78
CA ARG A 86 -7.90 -5.26 -9.19
C ARG A 86 -7.19 -6.51 -9.72
N ARG A 87 -6.12 -6.96 -9.07
CA ARG A 87 -5.37 -8.16 -9.48
C ARG A 87 -5.82 -9.40 -8.71
N ALA A 88 -6.51 -9.21 -7.60
CA ALA A 88 -7.02 -10.28 -6.77
C ALA A 88 -8.42 -10.77 -7.20
N ASP A 89 -9.15 -9.95 -7.95
CA ASP A 89 -10.34 -10.33 -8.73
C ASP A 89 -9.98 -11.25 -9.91
#